data_AF-A0A535XUW4-F1
#
_entry.id   AF-A0A535XUW4-F1
#
_cell.length_a   1.000
_cell.length_b   1.000
_cell.length_c   1.000
_cell.angle_alpha   90.00
_cell.angle_beta   90.00
_cell.angle_gamma   90.00
#
_symmetry.space_group_name_H-M   'P 1'
#
loop_
_entity.id
_entity.type
_entity.pdbx_description
1 polymer ?
#
loop_
_entity_poly.entity_id
_entity_poly.type
_entity_poly.pdbx_seq_one_letter_code
_entity_poly.pdbx_strand_id
1 'polypeptide(L)'
;MKFRAGGLEFNASVAEASQSPSPRTGEMLRSLTIQFRAQKAAMHEQALDEAEQRQIGGLFSLGEADEPEEEWRVRASTSTYVGTEPWGINHHVWRIEQLERLACQRLVLQAIELEPYDYIEDVTEDETIRLAARALISAENLESLSKIAGPIDVTRVGISSTPRRMSLQYVWGERPEGLAVVVRCEDVHE
;
A
#
# COMPACT_ATOMS: atom_id res chain seq x y z
N MET A 1 -13.76 5.90 -17.35
CA MET A 1 -12.63 6.37 -16.52
C MET A 1 -11.37 6.22 -17.34
N LYS A 2 -10.44 7.18 -17.25
CA LYS A 2 -9.16 7.13 -17.94
C LYS A 2 -8.10 6.54 -17.01
N PHE A 3 -7.25 5.67 -17.55
CA PHE A 3 -6.18 5.02 -16.83
C PHE A 3 -4.86 5.12 -17.57
N ARG A 4 -3.76 5.07 -16.82
CA ARG A 4 -2.39 4.97 -17.35
C ARG A 4 -1.63 3.83 -16.67
N ALA A 5 -1.11 2.91 -17.47
CA ALA A 5 -0.18 1.87 -17.04
C ALA A 5 1.09 1.98 -17.89
N GLY A 6 2.18 2.47 -17.29
CA GLY A 6 3.42 2.73 -18.03
C GLY A 6 3.20 3.68 -19.20
N GLY A 7 3.47 3.18 -20.41
CA GLY A 7 3.24 3.93 -21.66
C GLY A 7 1.84 3.78 -22.25
N LEU A 8 0.96 2.97 -21.65
CA LEU A 8 -0.38 2.69 -22.14
C LEU A 8 -1.40 3.59 -21.45
N GLU A 9 -2.08 4.44 -22.21
CA GLU A 9 -3.26 5.19 -21.77
C GLU A 9 -4.52 4.62 -22.41
N PHE A 10 -5.57 4.42 -21.61
CA PHE A 10 -6.81 3.82 -22.10
C PHE A 10 -8.03 4.28 -21.31
N ASN A 11 -9.18 4.25 -21.98
CA ASN A 11 -10.48 4.44 -21.34
C ASN A 11 -11.08 3.09 -21.00
N ALA A 12 -11.54 2.94 -19.77
CA ALA A 12 -12.23 1.76 -19.29
C ALA A 12 -13.59 2.09 -18.67
N SER A 13 -14.53 1.17 -18.82
CA SER A 13 -15.78 1.13 -18.06
C SER A 13 -15.59 0.28 -16.81
N VAL A 14 -16.20 0.70 -15.70
CA VAL A 14 -16.24 -0.10 -14.46
C VAL A 14 -17.42 -1.05 -14.57
N ALA A 15 -17.15 -2.35 -14.55
CA ALA A 15 -18.17 -3.40 -14.56
C ALA A 15 -18.63 -3.74 -13.14
N GLU A 16 -17.70 -3.77 -12.18
CA GLU A 16 -17.98 -4.05 -10.77
C GLU A 16 -17.11 -3.15 -9.88
N ALA A 17 -17.64 -2.80 -8.71
CA ALA A 17 -16.93 -2.06 -7.69
C ALA A 17 -17.28 -2.61 -6.31
N SER A 18 -16.26 -2.81 -5.47
CA SER A 18 -16.42 -3.15 -4.07
C SER A 18 -15.46 -2.33 -3.21
N GLN A 19 -15.74 -2.30 -1.91
CA GLN A 19 -14.92 -1.61 -0.92
C GLN A 19 -14.70 -2.52 0.28
N SER A 20 -13.51 -2.43 0.85
CA SER A 20 -13.16 -3.10 2.10
C SER A 20 -12.25 -2.20 2.93
N PRO A 21 -12.41 -2.17 4.26
CA PRO A 21 -11.50 -1.39 5.11
C PRO A 21 -10.07 -1.93 4.99
N SER A 22 -9.09 -1.04 4.91
CA SER A 22 -7.68 -1.38 5.00
C SER A 22 -7.42 -1.96 6.40
N PRO A 23 -6.81 -3.15 6.51
CA PRO A 23 -6.35 -3.65 7.80
C PRO A 23 -5.36 -2.69 8.46
N ARG A 24 -4.65 -1.85 7.68
CA ARG A 24 -3.58 -0.96 8.15
C ARG A 24 -4.13 0.35 8.70
N THR A 25 -5.01 1.01 7.97
CA THR A 25 -5.48 2.38 8.30
C THR A 25 -6.94 2.44 8.71
N GLY A 26 -7.74 1.43 8.32
CA GLY A 26 -9.20 1.47 8.39
C GLY A 26 -9.86 2.23 7.23
N GLU A 27 -9.09 2.85 6.33
CA GLU A 27 -9.64 3.55 5.17
C GLU A 27 -10.32 2.57 4.20
N MET A 28 -11.42 2.99 3.56
CA MET A 28 -12.14 2.14 2.61
C MET A 28 -11.38 2.06 1.30
N LEU A 29 -10.65 0.96 1.09
CA LEU A 29 -9.93 0.69 -0.15
C LEU A 29 -10.88 0.10 -1.19
N ARG A 30 -10.74 0.57 -2.44
CA ARG A 30 -11.60 0.15 -3.54
C ARG A 30 -10.99 -1.02 -4.31
N SER A 31 -11.86 -1.92 -4.75
CA SER A 31 -11.55 -2.92 -5.77
C SER A 31 -12.49 -2.73 -6.95
N LEU A 32 -11.95 -2.71 -8.17
CA LEU A 32 -12.73 -2.50 -9.40
C LEU A 32 -12.48 -3.65 -10.37
N THR A 33 -13.53 -4.06 -11.08
CA THR A 33 -13.40 -4.83 -12.32
C THR A 33 -13.59 -3.85 -13.47
N ILE A 34 -12.52 -3.54 -14.20
CA ILE A 34 -12.53 -2.60 -15.33
C ILE A 34 -12.51 -3.35 -16.66
N GLN A 35 -13.14 -2.76 -17.68
CA GLN A 35 -13.20 -3.32 -19.02
C GLN A 35 -12.81 -2.29 -20.06
N PHE A 36 -11.95 -2.67 -21.00
CA PHE A 36 -11.54 -1.80 -22.10
C PHE A 36 -11.26 -2.62 -23.37
N ARG A 37 -11.11 -1.92 -24.50
CA ARG A 37 -10.92 -2.55 -25.81
C ARG A 37 -9.57 -2.14 -26.39
N ALA A 38 -8.82 -3.11 -26.89
CA ALA A 38 -7.61 -2.90 -27.67
C ALA A 38 -7.91 -3.20 -29.15
N GLN A 39 -7.97 -2.14 -29.96
CA GLN A 39 -8.31 -2.24 -31.39
C GLN A 39 -7.13 -2.66 -32.27
N LYS A 40 -5.90 -2.47 -31.79
CA LYS A 40 -4.67 -2.78 -32.53
C LYS A 40 -3.89 -3.88 -31.80
N ALA A 41 -3.24 -4.77 -32.55
CA ALA A 41 -2.43 -5.86 -31.99
C ALA A 41 -1.36 -5.34 -31.00
N ALA A 42 -0.64 -4.27 -31.36
CA ALA A 42 0.36 -3.66 -30.48
C ALA A 42 -0.23 -3.16 -29.14
N MET A 43 -1.45 -2.62 -29.15
CA MET A 43 -2.11 -2.18 -27.92
C MET A 43 -2.55 -3.38 -27.08
N HIS A 44 -2.96 -4.48 -27.72
CA HIS A 44 -3.31 -5.72 -27.03
C HIS A 44 -2.09 -6.33 -26.33
N GLU A 45 -0.97 -6.47 -27.05
CA GLU A 45 0.30 -6.98 -26.51
C GLU A 45 0.76 -6.11 -25.32
N GLN A 46 0.78 -4.78 -25.50
CA GLN A 46 1.14 -3.86 -24.42
C GLN A 46 0.20 -3.98 -23.21
N ALA A 47 -1.10 -4.19 -23.42
CA ALA A 47 -2.03 -4.40 -22.32
C ALA A 47 -1.77 -5.71 -21.56
N LEU A 48 -1.31 -6.78 -22.22
CA LEU A 48 -0.92 -8.01 -21.52
C LEU A 48 0.34 -7.77 -20.68
N ASP A 49 1.36 -7.12 -21.25
CA ASP A 49 2.62 -6.83 -20.56
C ASP A 49 2.40 -5.92 -19.35
N GLU A 50 1.63 -4.85 -19.50
CA GLU A 50 1.33 -3.94 -18.40
C GLU A 50 0.49 -4.63 -17.31
N ALA A 51 -0.45 -5.51 -17.67
CA ALA A 51 -1.20 -6.26 -16.65
C ALA A 51 -0.29 -7.11 -15.75
N GLU A 52 0.75 -7.74 -16.32
CA GLU A 52 1.74 -8.51 -15.57
C GLU A 52 2.66 -7.61 -14.73
N GLN A 53 3.15 -6.51 -15.29
CA GLN A 53 4.07 -5.61 -14.59
C GLN A 53 3.42 -4.83 -13.45
N ARG A 54 2.11 -4.58 -13.51
CA ARG A 54 1.38 -3.77 -12.52
C ARG A 54 0.83 -4.57 -11.32
N GLN A 55 1.32 -5.77 -11.07
CA GLN A 55 0.91 -6.58 -9.92
C GLN A 55 1.23 -5.94 -8.55
N ILE A 56 2.24 -5.07 -8.51
CA ILE A 56 2.71 -4.39 -7.30
C ILE A 56 2.38 -2.89 -7.26
N GLY A 57 1.67 -2.37 -8.27
CA GLY A 57 1.35 -0.93 -8.39
C GLY A 57 1.70 -0.33 -9.75
N GLY A 58 1.58 0.99 -9.84
CA GLY A 58 1.92 1.79 -11.02
C GLY A 58 0.86 1.83 -12.13
N LEU A 59 -0.36 1.36 -11.87
CA LEU A 59 -1.54 1.70 -12.65
C LEU A 59 -2.18 2.92 -12.01
N PHE A 60 -2.49 3.96 -12.77
CA PHE A 60 -3.07 5.20 -12.25
C PHE A 60 -4.42 5.48 -12.87
N SER A 61 -5.42 5.87 -12.07
CA SER A 61 -6.60 6.57 -12.57
C SER A 61 -6.23 8.04 -12.79
N LEU A 62 -6.70 8.60 -13.91
CA LEU A 62 -6.42 9.99 -14.27
C LEU A 62 -7.66 10.87 -14.06
N GLY A 63 -7.46 12.02 -13.43
CA GLY A 63 -8.46 13.06 -13.23
C GLY A 63 -8.73 13.92 -14.47
N GLU A 64 -9.48 15.01 -14.30
CA GLU A 64 -9.87 15.92 -15.40
C GLU A 64 -8.66 16.59 -16.10
N ALA A 65 -7.55 16.77 -15.38
CA ALA A 65 -6.32 17.38 -15.89
C ALA A 65 -5.27 16.35 -16.37
N ASP A 66 -5.67 15.09 -16.59
CA ASP A 66 -4.75 13.97 -16.87
C ASP A 66 -3.68 13.73 -15.78
N GLU A 67 -3.91 14.27 -14.59
CA GLU A 67 -3.06 14.05 -13.43
C GLU A 67 -3.43 12.74 -12.71
N PRO A 68 -2.44 11.99 -12.19
CA PRO A 68 -2.71 10.79 -11.40
C PRO A 68 -3.43 11.14 -10.10
N GLU A 69 -4.65 10.65 -9.93
CA GLU A 69 -5.41 10.83 -8.68
C GLU A 69 -5.17 9.66 -7.72
N GLU A 70 -5.21 8.43 -8.23
CA GLU A 70 -5.08 7.24 -7.41
C GLU A 70 -4.21 6.19 -8.09
N GLU A 71 -3.48 5.46 -7.26
CA GLU A 71 -2.68 4.33 -7.68
C GLU A 71 -3.41 3.02 -7.43
N TRP A 72 -3.21 2.07 -8.33
CA TRP A 72 -3.84 0.77 -8.36
C TRP A 72 -2.80 -0.30 -8.69
N ARG A 73 -3.10 -1.53 -8.30
CA ARG A 73 -2.39 -2.75 -8.76
C ARG A 73 -3.34 -3.69 -9.49
N VAL A 74 -2.83 -4.42 -10.46
CA VAL A 74 -3.57 -5.44 -11.20
C VAL A 74 -3.49 -6.77 -10.45
N ARG A 75 -4.63 -7.36 -10.11
CA ARG A 75 -4.72 -8.68 -9.44
C ARG A 75 -5.02 -9.82 -10.38
N ALA A 76 -5.83 -9.56 -11.38
CA ALA A 76 -6.14 -10.52 -12.42
C ALA A 76 -6.41 -9.79 -13.72
N SER A 77 -6.06 -10.42 -14.82
CA SER A 77 -6.34 -9.92 -16.16
C SER A 77 -6.77 -11.05 -17.07
N THR A 78 -7.83 -10.83 -17.83
CA THR A 78 -8.24 -11.71 -18.91
C THR A 78 -8.41 -10.90 -20.18
N SER A 79 -8.29 -11.58 -21.33
CA SER A 79 -8.64 -11.00 -22.61
C SER A 79 -9.38 -12.00 -23.48
N THR A 80 -10.28 -11.49 -24.32
CA THR A 80 -11.01 -12.27 -25.32
C THR A 80 -11.02 -11.54 -26.65
N TYR A 81 -10.83 -12.28 -27.73
CA TYR A 81 -10.91 -11.74 -29.08
C TYR A 81 -12.31 -11.96 -29.64
N VAL A 82 -12.91 -10.89 -30.17
CA VAL A 82 -14.24 -10.95 -30.80
C VAL A 82 -14.15 -10.46 -32.24
N GLY A 83 -14.62 -11.29 -33.18
CA GLY A 83 -14.66 -10.99 -34.60
C GLY A 83 -13.67 -11.82 -35.42
N THR A 84 -13.44 -11.39 -36.67
CA THR A 84 -12.47 -11.99 -37.58
C THR A 84 -11.48 -10.94 -38.05
N GLU A 85 -10.25 -11.37 -38.35
CA GLU A 85 -9.23 -10.45 -38.88
C GLU A 85 -9.67 -9.81 -40.21
N PRO A 86 -9.29 -8.55 -40.47
CA PRO A 86 -8.52 -7.64 -39.59
C PRO A 86 -9.39 -6.80 -38.65
N TRP A 87 -10.70 -7.09 -38.55
CA TRP A 87 -11.70 -6.23 -37.90
C TRP A 87 -12.02 -6.60 -36.45
N GLY A 88 -11.49 -7.72 -35.96
CA GLY A 88 -11.74 -8.17 -34.61
C GLY A 88 -11.08 -7.26 -33.57
N ILE A 89 -11.62 -7.31 -32.35
CA ILE A 89 -11.25 -6.44 -31.24
C ILE A 89 -10.91 -7.30 -30.04
N ASN A 90 -9.82 -6.97 -29.35
CA ASN A 90 -9.49 -7.58 -28.06
C ASN A 90 -10.23 -6.86 -26.95
N HIS A 91 -11.05 -7.58 -26.21
CA HIS A 91 -11.71 -7.12 -24.99
C HIS A 91 -10.85 -7.53 -23.80
N HIS A 92 -10.46 -6.56 -22.98
CA HIS A 92 -9.69 -6.79 -21.77
C HIS A 92 -10.57 -6.57 -20.54
N VAL A 93 -10.39 -7.42 -19.53
CA VAL A 93 -11.01 -7.30 -18.22
C VAL A 93 -9.92 -7.39 -17.17
N TRP A 94 -9.74 -6.34 -16.38
CA TRP A 94 -8.77 -6.31 -15.28
C TRP A 94 -9.50 -6.16 -13.94
N ARG A 95 -9.12 -6.98 -12.97
CA ARG A 95 -9.44 -6.77 -11.57
C ARG A 95 -8.31 -5.99 -10.93
N ILE A 96 -8.61 -4.80 -10.43
CA ILE A 96 -7.65 -3.87 -9.85
C ILE A 96 -8.01 -3.53 -8.41
N GLU A 97 -7.00 -3.30 -7.60
CA GLU A 97 -7.14 -2.90 -6.20
C GLU A 97 -6.41 -1.59 -5.97
N GLN A 98 -7.06 -0.67 -5.26
CA GLN A 98 -6.47 0.60 -4.87
C GLN A 98 -5.27 0.33 -3.98
N LEU A 99 -4.16 0.99 -4.30
CA LEU A 99 -2.91 0.85 -3.57
C LEU A 99 -2.81 1.94 -2.51
N GLU A 100 -2.54 1.51 -1.28
CA GLU A 100 -2.31 2.39 -0.15
C GLU A 100 -0.79 2.61 0.02
N ARG A 101 -0.34 3.86 -0.10
CA ARG A 101 1.06 4.24 0.10
C ARG A 101 1.25 4.72 1.53
N LEU A 102 1.89 3.88 2.35
CA LEU A 102 2.17 4.20 3.73
C LEU A 102 3.44 5.04 3.89
N ALA A 103 3.35 6.12 4.65
CA ALA A 103 4.50 6.92 5.05
C ALA A 103 4.40 7.22 6.56
N CYS A 104 5.10 6.41 7.37
CA CYS A 104 5.18 6.65 8.82
C CYS A 104 6.08 7.86 9.06
N GLN A 105 5.49 8.97 9.48
CA GLN A 105 6.22 10.20 9.81
C GLN A 105 6.74 10.13 11.24
N ARG A 106 5.90 9.68 12.16
CA ARG A 106 6.25 9.51 13.58
C ARG A 106 5.60 8.26 14.14
N LEU A 107 6.35 7.56 14.98
CA LEU A 107 5.86 6.43 15.77
C LEU A 107 5.77 6.86 17.23
N VAL A 108 4.56 6.92 17.76
CA VAL A 108 4.30 7.30 19.15
C VAL A 108 4.08 6.03 19.96
N LEU A 109 5.02 5.74 20.87
CA LEU A 109 5.02 4.62 21.79
C LEU A 109 4.68 5.17 23.19
N GLN A 110 3.40 5.21 23.55
CA GLN A 110 2.91 5.95 24.72
C GLN A 110 3.33 7.44 24.72
N ALA A 111 4.28 7.83 25.58
CA ALA A 111 4.80 9.20 25.69
C ALA A 111 6.08 9.42 24.86
N ILE A 112 6.62 8.38 24.22
CA ILE A 112 7.85 8.45 23.45
C ILE A 112 7.51 8.66 21.99
N GLU A 113 8.00 9.75 21.41
CA GLU A 113 7.89 10.01 19.98
C GLU A 113 9.21 9.65 19.29
N LEU A 114 9.11 8.84 18.23
CA LEU A 114 10.23 8.50 17.36
C LEU A 114 9.93 8.99 15.94
N GLU A 115 10.94 9.53 15.27
CA GLU A 115 10.92 9.84 13.84
C GLU A 115 11.72 8.77 13.10
N PRO A 116 11.06 7.75 12.51
CA PRO A 116 11.78 6.67 11.86
C PRO A 116 12.44 7.14 10.56
N TYR A 117 13.72 6.81 10.38
CA TYR A 117 14.38 6.93 9.08
C TYR A 117 14.24 5.66 8.23
N ASP A 118 13.75 4.58 8.84
CA ASP A 118 13.41 3.32 8.18
C ASP A 118 12.17 2.73 8.88
N TYR A 119 11.18 2.33 8.09
CA TYR A 119 9.90 1.82 8.59
C TYR A 119 9.38 0.76 7.63
N ILE A 120 9.06 -0.41 8.18
CA ILE A 120 8.40 -1.49 7.47
C ILE A 120 7.21 -1.97 8.27
N GLU A 121 6.13 -2.30 7.57
CA GLU A 121 4.93 -2.87 8.19
C GLU A 121 4.36 -3.96 7.27
N ASP A 122 4.01 -5.09 7.86
CA ASP A 122 3.37 -6.21 7.19
C ASP A 122 2.04 -6.56 7.86
N VAL A 123 1.15 -7.16 7.09
CA VAL A 123 -0.15 -7.69 7.56
C VAL A 123 -0.14 -9.18 7.28
N THR A 124 -0.25 -9.97 8.33
CA THR A 124 -0.31 -11.43 8.23
C THR A 124 -1.68 -11.91 7.76
N GLU A 125 -1.82 -13.21 7.49
CA GLU A 125 -3.07 -13.82 7.00
C GLU A 125 -4.25 -13.68 7.97
N ASP A 126 -3.98 -13.54 9.27
CA ASP A 126 -4.96 -13.32 10.34
C ASP A 126 -5.20 -11.82 10.64
N GLU A 127 -4.81 -10.93 9.72
CA GLU A 127 -4.95 -9.48 9.83
C GLU A 127 -4.12 -8.83 10.96
N THR A 128 -3.18 -9.56 11.56
CA THR A 128 -2.21 -9.01 12.54
C THR A 128 -1.27 -8.03 11.86
N ILE A 129 -1.13 -6.82 12.41
CA ILE A 129 -0.08 -5.90 11.99
C ILE A 129 1.23 -6.20 12.71
N ARG A 130 2.31 -6.34 11.94
CA ARG A 130 3.69 -6.38 12.41
C ARG A 130 4.46 -5.22 11.83
N LEU A 131 5.09 -4.40 12.67
CA LEU A 131 5.93 -3.30 12.23
C LEU A 131 7.33 -3.38 12.81
N ALA A 132 8.29 -2.84 12.07
CA ALA A 132 9.62 -2.56 12.57
C ALA A 132 10.05 -1.16 12.11
N ALA A 133 10.68 -0.42 13.01
CA ALA A 133 11.13 0.93 12.73
C ALA A 133 12.53 1.16 13.30
N ARG A 134 13.33 1.97 12.61
CA ARG A 134 14.63 2.43 13.08
C ARG A 134 14.60 3.94 13.23
N ALA A 135 15.03 4.43 14.39
CA ALA A 135 15.01 5.85 14.72
C ALA A 135 16.23 6.24 15.56
N LEU A 136 16.59 7.53 15.53
CA LEU A 136 17.42 8.11 16.57
C LEU A 136 16.57 8.29 17.84
N ILE A 137 17.20 8.20 19.01
CA ILE A 137 16.53 8.30 20.29
C ILE A 137 17.37 9.13 21.26
N SER A 138 16.73 9.95 22.10
CA SER A 138 17.42 10.63 23.21
C SER A 138 17.69 9.66 24.37
N ALA A 139 18.68 9.96 25.20
CA ALA A 139 18.95 9.16 26.40
C ALA A 139 17.74 9.10 27.36
N GLU A 140 17.00 10.21 27.50
CA GLU A 140 15.77 10.29 28.30
C GLU A 140 14.66 9.40 27.75
N ASN A 141 14.45 9.41 26.43
CA ASN A 141 13.47 8.54 25.78
C ASN A 141 13.88 7.08 25.87
N LEU A 142 15.17 6.76 25.78
CA LEU A 142 15.68 5.40 25.94
C LEU A 142 15.45 4.88 27.38
N GLU A 143 15.70 5.72 28.39
CA GLU A 143 15.40 5.38 29.78
C GLU A 143 13.90 5.13 29.97
N SER A 144 13.05 6.00 29.41
CA SER A 144 11.59 5.82 29.42
C SER A 144 11.17 4.53 28.72
N LEU A 145 11.76 4.21 27.57
CA LEU A 145 11.51 3.00 26.80
C LEU A 145 11.83 1.74 27.61
N SER A 146 12.88 1.78 28.43
CA SER A 146 13.27 0.67 29.30
C SER A 146 12.30 0.37 30.43
N LYS A 147 11.46 1.34 30.79
CA LYS A 147 10.45 1.21 31.86
C LYS A 147 9.10 0.75 31.33
N ILE A 148 8.91 0.69 30.01
CA ILE A 148 7.68 0.19 29.41
C ILE A 148 7.52 -1.30 29.68
N ALA A 149 6.36 -1.68 30.19
CA ALA A 149 6.01 -3.07 30.48
C ALA A 149 4.64 -3.42 29.86
N GLY A 150 4.55 -4.65 29.35
CA GLY A 150 3.33 -5.17 28.73
C GLY A 150 3.02 -4.57 27.36
N PRO A 151 1.83 -4.86 26.82
CA PRO A 151 1.36 -4.24 25.59
C PRO A 151 1.18 -2.73 25.76
N ILE A 152 1.42 -1.98 24.69
CA ILE A 152 1.33 -0.53 24.66
C ILE A 152 0.47 -0.05 23.51
N ASP A 153 -0.01 1.18 23.62
CA ASP A 153 -0.70 1.83 22.52
C ASP A 153 0.35 2.47 21.60
N VAL A 154 0.33 2.07 20.33
CA VAL A 154 1.23 2.53 19.28
C VAL A 154 0.42 3.32 18.26
N THR A 155 0.80 4.58 18.05
CA THR A 155 0.20 5.43 17.01
C THR A 155 1.19 5.64 15.89
N ARG A 156 0.77 5.37 14.65
CA ARG A 156 1.59 5.47 13.43
C ARG A 156 1.21 6.74 12.67
N VAL A 157 1.70 7.87 13.14
CA VAL A 157 1.38 9.19 12.58
C VAL A 157 1.84 9.26 11.12
N GLY A 158 0.96 9.71 10.23
CA GLY A 158 1.16 9.67 8.78
C GLY A 158 0.59 8.42 8.10
N ILE A 159 0.24 7.38 8.88
CA ILE A 159 -0.46 6.18 8.41
C ILE A 159 -1.88 6.14 8.98
N SER A 160 -2.02 6.19 10.30
CA SER A 160 -3.31 6.17 10.98
C SER A 160 -3.23 6.90 12.31
N SER A 161 -4.23 7.73 12.60
CA SER A 161 -4.37 8.41 13.88
C SER A 161 -4.96 7.53 14.98
N THR A 162 -5.42 6.33 14.65
CA THR A 162 -6.02 5.39 15.60
C THR A 162 -4.92 4.59 16.30
N PRO A 163 -4.78 4.69 17.63
CA PRO A 163 -3.81 3.89 18.38
C PRO A 163 -4.13 2.39 18.28
N ARG A 164 -3.09 1.56 18.20
CA ARG A 164 -3.20 0.10 18.23
C ARG A 164 -2.51 -0.49 19.43
N ARG A 165 -3.15 -1.47 20.06
CA ARG A 165 -2.57 -2.20 21.19
C ARG A 165 -1.57 -3.22 20.64
N MET A 166 -0.28 -3.02 20.94
CA MET A 166 0.79 -3.85 20.41
C MET A 166 1.77 -4.29 21.50
N SER A 167 2.34 -5.47 21.32
CA SER A 167 3.55 -5.87 22.04
C SER A 167 4.74 -5.06 21.51
N LEU A 168 5.70 -4.72 22.37
CA LEU A 168 6.89 -3.96 22.02
C LEU A 168 8.16 -4.76 22.34
N GLN A 169 9.04 -4.88 21.36
CA GLN A 169 10.42 -5.30 21.54
C GLN A 169 11.34 -4.23 20.97
N TYR A 170 12.50 -4.03 21.57
CA TYR A 170 13.49 -3.12 21.04
C TYR A 170 14.92 -3.54 21.34
N VAL A 171 15.83 -3.10 20.49
CA VAL A 171 17.27 -3.13 20.72
C VAL A 171 17.82 -1.74 20.43
N TRP A 172 18.87 -1.34 21.13
CA TRP A 172 19.49 -0.03 20.94
C TRP A 172 21.00 -0.17 20.82
N GLY A 173 21.63 0.86 20.26
CA GLY A 173 23.07 0.96 20.14
C GLY A 173 23.52 2.37 19.77
N GLU A 174 24.81 2.59 19.76
CA GLU A 174 25.42 3.87 19.36
C GLU A 174 25.71 3.88 17.86
N ARG A 175 25.46 5.03 17.24
CA ARG A 175 25.83 5.36 15.86
C ARG A 175 26.60 6.68 15.85
N PRO A 176 27.32 7.03 14.77
CA PRO A 176 27.99 8.34 14.66
C PRO A 176 27.07 9.53 14.92
N GLU A 177 25.78 9.41 14.60
CA GLU A 177 24.77 10.44 14.77
C GLU A 177 24.15 10.48 16.18
N GLY A 178 24.43 9.50 17.04
CA GLY A 178 23.89 9.39 18.40
C GLY A 178 23.33 8.01 18.74
N LEU A 179 22.53 7.94 19.81
CA LEU A 179 21.82 6.72 20.20
C LEU A 179 20.74 6.40 19.16
N ALA A 180 20.69 5.14 18.75
CA ALA A 180 19.70 4.62 17.82
C ALA A 180 18.95 3.44 18.43
N VAL A 181 17.70 3.28 18.02
CA VAL A 181 16.84 2.19 18.43
C VAL A 181 16.25 1.49 17.21
N VAL A 182 16.13 0.17 17.29
CA VAL A 182 15.27 -0.63 16.43
C VAL A 182 14.12 -1.11 17.29
N VAL A 183 12.90 -0.71 16.94
CA VAL A 183 11.67 -1.17 17.60
C VAL A 183 10.94 -2.15 16.70
N ARG A 184 10.32 -3.15 17.31
CA ARG A 184 9.41 -4.09 16.66
C ARG A 184 8.12 -4.11 17.46
N CYS A 185 7.00 -3.90 16.78
CA CYS A 185 5.68 -3.97 17.39
C CYS A 185 4.79 -4.95 16.64
N GLU A 186 3.93 -5.65 17.38
CA GLU A 186 2.98 -6.62 16.82
C GLU A 186 1.66 -6.50 17.56
N ASP A 187 0.55 -6.44 16.82
CA ASP A 187 -0.81 -6.40 17.38
C ASP A 187 -1.02 -7.55 18.38
N VAL A 188 -1.60 -7.22 19.54
CA VAL A 188 -2.03 -8.23 20.50
C VAL A 188 -3.51 -8.54 20.29
N HIS A 189 -3.83 -9.81 20.16
CA HIS A 189 -5.21 -10.28 20.13
C HIS A 189 -5.69 -10.43 21.58
N GLU A 190 -6.83 -9.82 21.91
CA GLU A 190 -7.55 -10.06 23.17
C GLU A 190 -8.33 -11.37 23.13
#